data_AF-A0A7K2HNN4-F1
#
_entry.id   AF-A0A7K2HNN4-F1
#
_cell.length_a   1.000
_cell.length_b   1.000
_cell.length_c   1.000
_cell.angle_alpha   90.00
_cell.angle_beta   90.00
_cell.angle_gamma   90.00
#
_symmetry.space_group_name_H-M   'P 1'
#
loop_
_entity.id
_entity.type
_entity.pdbx_description
1 polymer ?
#
loop_
_entity_poly.entity_id
_entity_poly.type
_entity_poly.pdbx_seq_one_letter_code
_entity_poly.pdbx_strand_id
1 'polypeptide(L)'
;MTTPGPSGAPGALHEIPGPLAEPCRFGVYTGLELELESPGAVPPAARMGLEPPRFCGQCGRRMVVQVRPDGWGARCSRHGTIDSSELGRR
;
A
#
# COMPACT_ATOMS: atom_id res chain seq x y z
N MET A 1 -15.44 -8.70 -28.06
CA MET A 1 -15.60 -8.77 -26.59
C MET A 1 -14.97 -7.49 -26.06
N THR A 2 -15.80 -6.48 -25.85
CA THR A 2 -15.39 -5.09 -25.64
C THR A 2 -15.04 -4.89 -24.17
N THR A 3 -13.78 -4.57 -23.87
CA THR A 3 -13.39 -4.05 -22.56
C THR A 3 -13.40 -2.52 -22.63
N PRO A 4 -14.16 -1.80 -21.81
CA PRO A 4 -14.08 -0.34 -21.76
C PRO A 4 -12.77 0.06 -21.06
N GLY A 5 -11.97 0.90 -21.72
CA GLY A 5 -10.86 1.61 -21.07
C GLY A 5 -11.41 2.72 -20.17
N PRO A 6 -10.76 3.07 -19.05
CA PRO A 6 -11.19 4.20 -18.25
C PRO A 6 -10.83 5.49 -19.00
N SER A 7 -11.80 6.01 -19.74
CA SER A 7 -11.82 7.40 -20.19
C SER A 7 -12.25 8.26 -19.01
N GLY A 8 -11.38 9.16 -18.57
CA GLY A 8 -11.69 10.09 -17.49
C GLY A 8 -10.78 11.31 -17.53
N ALA A 9 -11.31 12.42 -18.05
CA ALA A 9 -10.86 13.79 -17.77
C ALA A 9 -12.10 14.71 -17.85
N PRO A 10 -12.14 15.92 -17.24
CA PRO A 10 -11.35 16.47 -16.15
C PRO A 10 -12.23 16.99 -14.99
N GLY A 11 -11.78 16.81 -13.74
CA GLY A 11 -12.36 17.45 -12.57
C GLY A 11 -11.56 17.10 -11.33
N ALA A 12 -10.79 18.04 -10.79
CA ALA A 12 -9.96 17.83 -9.60
C ALA A 12 -10.84 17.67 -8.34
N LEU A 13 -11.43 16.48 -8.18
CA LEU A 13 -11.89 15.96 -6.91
C LEU A 13 -10.65 15.43 -6.20
N HIS A 14 -10.38 15.88 -4.97
CA HIS A 14 -9.23 15.43 -4.17
C HIS A 14 -9.07 13.90 -4.22
N GLU A 15 -8.14 13.42 -5.04
CA GLU A 15 -7.85 12.00 -5.20
C GLU A 15 -7.15 11.55 -3.92
N ILE A 16 -7.87 10.80 -3.08
CA ILE A 16 -7.29 10.22 -1.87
C ILE A 16 -6.21 9.23 -2.33
N PRO A 17 -4.93 9.45 -1.95
CA PRO A 17 -3.86 8.58 -2.41
C PRO A 17 -4.06 7.17 -1.89
N GLY A 18 -3.66 6.18 -2.69
CA GLY A 18 -3.66 4.79 -2.27
C GLY A 18 -2.72 4.55 -1.08
N PRO A 19 -2.89 3.43 -0.34
CA PRO A 19 -2.14 3.14 0.88
C PRO A 19 -0.62 3.06 0.71
N LEU A 20 -0.14 2.74 -0.50
CA LEU A 20 1.28 2.65 -0.88
C LEU A 20 1.63 3.61 -2.02
N ALA A 21 0.80 4.64 -2.26
CA ALA A 21 1.18 5.68 -3.20
C ALA A 21 2.49 6.34 -2.74
N GLU A 22 3.36 6.66 -3.68
CA GLU A 22 4.61 7.38 -3.38
C GLU A 22 4.38 8.89 -3.43
N PRO A 23 5.06 9.68 -2.58
CA PRO A 23 5.95 9.24 -1.51
C PRO A 23 5.17 8.70 -0.30
N CYS A 24 5.69 7.63 0.32
CA CYS A 24 5.21 7.18 1.62
C CYS A 24 5.71 8.14 2.71
N ARG A 25 4.87 8.39 3.71
CA ARG A 25 5.18 9.16 4.93
C ARG A 25 5.51 8.26 6.11
N PHE A 26 4.95 7.05 6.12
CA PHE A 26 5.12 6.06 7.17
C PHE A 26 5.73 4.76 6.62
N GLY A 27 6.53 4.09 7.43
CA GLY A 27 7.06 2.76 7.15
C GLY A 27 5.93 1.73 7.06
N VAL A 28 5.84 1.03 5.94
CA VAL A 28 4.74 0.11 5.64
C VAL A 28 4.77 -1.18 6.47
N TYR A 29 5.90 -1.45 7.12
CA TYR A 29 6.12 -2.62 7.98
C TYR A 29 6.17 -2.28 9.48
N THR A 30 6.38 -1.01 9.83
CA THR A 30 6.61 -0.55 11.20
C THR A 30 5.50 0.38 11.69
N GLY A 31 4.88 1.14 10.79
CA GLY A 31 3.89 2.18 11.09
C GLY A 31 4.50 3.49 11.62
N LEU A 32 5.83 3.59 11.69
CA LEU A 32 6.54 4.80 12.14
C LEU A 32 6.65 5.82 11.00
N GLU A 33 6.70 7.11 11.32
CA GLU A 33 7.06 8.13 10.33
C GLU A 33 8.47 7.86 9.80
N LEU A 34 8.67 7.91 8.48
CA LEU A 34 9.94 7.53 7.86
C LEU A 34 11.12 8.36 8.36
N GLU A 35 10.89 9.63 8.70
CA GLU A 35 11.92 10.52 9.28
C GLU A 35 12.40 10.07 10.66
N LEU A 36 11.59 9.28 11.39
CA LEU A 36 11.87 8.80 12.74
C LEU A 36 12.25 7.30 12.75
N GLU A 37 12.15 6.62 11.61
CA GLU A 37 12.39 5.20 11.51
C GLU A 37 13.89 4.89 11.62
N SER A 38 14.26 4.01 12.56
CA SER A 38 15.63 3.53 12.67
C SER A 38 15.96 2.53 11.53
N PRO A 39 17.19 2.52 10.99
CA PRO A 39 17.57 1.61 9.89
C PRO A 39 17.34 0.11 10.15
N GLY A 40 17.30 -0.30 11.42
CA GLY A 40 17.03 -1.69 11.84
C GLY A 40 15.57 -1.98 12.21
N ALA A 41 14.65 -1.02 12.06
CA ALA A 41 13.27 -1.18 12.51
C ALA A 41 12.46 -2.14 11.63
N VAL A 42 12.82 -2.27 10.35
CA VAL A 42 12.13 -3.17 9.42
C VAL A 42 12.47 -4.64 9.73
N PRO A 43 11.47 -5.51 9.96
CA PRO A 43 11.70 -6.92 10.24
C PRO A 43 12.50 -7.63 9.12
N PRO A 44 13.35 -8.63 9.45
CA PRO A 44 14.11 -9.38 8.44
C PRO A 44 13.24 -10.02 7.35
N ALA A 45 12.07 -10.58 7.70
CA ALA A 45 11.20 -11.22 6.72
C ALA A 45 10.58 -10.21 5.73
N ALA A 46 10.19 -9.02 6.21
CA ALA A 46 9.80 -7.90 5.34
C ALA A 46 10.92 -7.44 4.39
N ARG A 47 12.17 -7.37 4.86
CA ARG A 47 13.33 -7.06 3.99
C ARG A 47 13.56 -8.11 2.90
N MET A 48 13.18 -9.36 3.18
CA MET A 48 13.23 -10.46 2.21
C MET A 48 11.99 -10.53 1.31
N GLY A 49 11.03 -9.60 1.45
CA GLY A 49 9.79 -9.59 0.66
C GLY A 49 8.80 -10.69 1.04
N LEU A 50 8.98 -11.35 2.19
CA LEU A 50 8.15 -12.47 2.65
C LEU A 50 6.93 -12.03 3.46
N GLU A 51 6.83 -10.74 3.80
CA GLU A 51 5.73 -10.19 4.57
C GLU A 51 4.96 -9.16 3.75
N PRO A 52 3.62 -9.22 3.73
CA PRO A 52 2.82 -8.14 3.16
C PRO A 52 2.94 -6.86 4.00
N PRO A 53 2.72 -5.67 3.40
CA PRO A 53 2.70 -4.41 4.12
C PRO A 53 1.56 -4.42 5.14
N ARG A 54 1.88 -4.08 6.40
CA ARG A 54 0.93 -4.12 7.53
C ARG A 54 0.38 -2.75 7.90
N PHE A 55 1.02 -1.68 7.44
CA PHE A 55 0.65 -0.31 7.74
C PHE A 55 0.49 0.50 6.46
N CYS A 56 -0.43 1.46 6.50
CA CYS A 56 -0.64 2.40 5.42
C CYS A 56 0.53 3.39 5.36
N GLY A 57 1.20 3.47 4.22
CA GLY A 57 2.30 4.43 3.98
C GLY A 57 1.86 5.90 4.03
N GLN A 58 0.57 6.18 3.92
CA GLN A 58 0.03 7.56 3.95
C GLN A 58 -0.36 8.05 5.36
N CYS A 59 -0.80 7.17 6.27
CA CYS A 59 -1.25 7.57 7.62
C CYS A 59 -0.82 6.70 8.80
N GLY A 60 0.06 5.72 8.57
CA GLY A 60 0.60 4.86 9.64
C GLY A 60 -0.41 3.90 10.27
N ARG A 61 -1.68 3.89 9.83
CA ARG A 61 -2.71 3.00 10.40
C ARG A 61 -2.44 1.56 9.98
N ARG A 62 -2.57 0.62 10.93
CA ARG A 62 -2.55 -0.82 10.66
C ARG A 62 -3.68 -1.17 9.69
N MET A 63 -3.34 -1.86 8.62
CA MET A 63 -4.26 -2.33 7.59
C MET A 63 -4.83 -3.69 7.97
N VAL A 64 -6.00 -4.02 7.43
CA VAL A 64 -6.49 -5.40 7.41
C VAL A 64 -5.84 -6.10 6.22
N VAL A 65 -5.06 -7.15 6.50
CA VAL A 65 -4.32 -7.90 5.49
C VAL A 65 -4.91 -9.29 5.36
N GLN A 66 -5.21 -9.70 4.13
CA GLN A 66 -5.59 -11.05 3.78
C GLN A 66 -4.52 -11.67 2.89
N VAL A 67 -3.89 -12.73 3.37
CA VAL A 67 -2.95 -13.54 2.59
C VAL A 67 -3.73 -14.64 1.87
N ARG A 68 -3.38 -14.88 0.61
CA ARG A 68 -3.91 -15.89 -0.30
C ARG A 68 -2.74 -16.68 -0.92
N PRO A 69 -2.95 -17.90 -1.44
CA PRO A 69 -1.88 -18.65 -2.11
C PRO A 69 -1.27 -17.90 -3.30
N ASP A 70 -2.06 -17.07 -4.00
CA ASP A 70 -1.66 -16.30 -5.18
C ASP A 70 -1.18 -14.88 -4.87
N GLY A 71 -1.18 -14.46 -3.59
CA GLY A 71 -0.76 -13.11 -3.21
C GLY A 71 -1.42 -12.60 -1.93
N TRP A 72 -1.65 -11.29 -1.86
CA TRP A 72 -2.27 -10.67 -0.70
C TRP A 72 -3.05 -9.42 -1.09
N GLY A 73 -4.13 -9.17 -0.33
CA GLY A 73 -4.85 -7.91 -0.34
C GLY A 73 -4.69 -7.18 0.99
N ALA A 74 -4.58 -5.86 0.96
CA ALA A 74 -4.52 -5.05 2.17
C ALA A 74 -5.42 -3.82 2.09
N ARG A 75 -6.14 -3.52 3.16
CA ARG A 75 -7.10 -2.41 3.22
C ARG A 75 -6.78 -1.43 4.35
N CYS A 76 -6.60 -0.17 3.98
CA CYS A 76 -6.65 0.97 4.89
C CYS A 76 -8.09 1.52 4.94
N SER A 77 -8.57 1.86 6.13
CA SER A 77 -9.90 2.46 6.29
C SER A 77 -10.03 3.87 5.68
N ARG A 78 -8.91 4.56 5.42
CA ARG A 78 -8.88 5.93 4.86
C ARG A 78 -8.41 5.98 3.41
N HIS A 79 -7.37 5.22 3.09
CA HIS A 79 -6.68 5.29 1.79
C HIS A 79 -7.05 4.18 0.82
N GLY A 80 -8.02 3.32 1.19
CA GLY A 80 -8.54 2.28 0.31
C GLY A 80 -7.77 0.98 0.35
N THR A 81 -7.89 0.20 -0.73
CA THR A 81 -7.39 -1.18 -0.83
C THR A 81 -6.30 -1.30 -1.88
N ILE A 82 -5.39 -2.22 -1.65
CA ILE A 82 -4.35 -2.64 -2.59
C ILE A 82 -4.35 -4.16 -2.70
N ASP A 83 -3.88 -4.65 -3.84
CA ASP A 83 -3.65 -6.07 -4.08
C ASP A 83 -2.28 -6.27 -4.71
N SER A 84 -1.58 -7.32 -4.29
CA SER A 84 -0.27 -7.67 -4.83
C SER A 84 -0.29 -7.90 -6.34
N SER A 85 -1.42 -8.33 -6.92
CA SER A 85 -1.57 -8.51 -8.37
C SER A 85 -1.38 -7.24 -9.17
N GLU A 86 -1.65 -6.08 -8.56
CA GLU A 86 -1.56 -4.76 -9.20
C GLU A 86 -0.20 -4.10 -8.98
N LEU A 87 0.55 -4.51 -7.95
CA LEU A 87 1.88 -3.97 -7.66
C LEU A 87 2.94 -4.48 -8.63
N GLY A 88 2.82 -5.73 -9.10
CA GLY A 88 3.78 -6.35 -10.03
C GLY A 88 3.56 -6.01 -11.51
N ARG A 89 2.58 -5.17 -11.84
CA ARG A 89 2.22 -4.79 -13.22
C ARG A 89 2.82 -3.46 -13.68
N ARG A 90 3.69 -2.85 -12.88
CA ARG A 90 4.41 -1.61 -13.17
C ARG A 90 5.80 -1.92 -13.70
#